data_AF-R5L860-F1
#
_entry.id   AF-R5L860-F1
#
_cell.length_a   1.000
_cell.length_b   1.000
_cell.length_c   1.000
_cell.angle_alpha   90.00
_cell.angle_beta   90.00
_cell.angle_gamma   90.00
#
_symmetry.space_group_name_H-M   'P 1'
#
loop_
_entity.id
_entity.type
_entity.pdbx_description
1 polymer ?
#
loop_
_entity_poly.entity_id
_entity_poly.type
_entity_poly.pdbx_seq_one_letter_code
_entity_poly.pdbx_strand_id
1 'polypeptide(L)'
;MSKNKMAVKVAVSLMGAVSIGIVFFYIIFISKGYYHADCTDTITWAEAVLDGKALMNSDFYYACLLPFGGQLLMVPFVAIFGVSMTAQLCGMVLFAICFGLALAFLLRSMNFSYKWSVFGVSALFLIVSISEKLREIFWCHIIYYSLGLLFVMVGLGLVLRVLNCEKSKKKYMILLLIWTVLCSMNGIQALTIYGLPVLAALMANIFFDVKTPFSSKKNEKKYKIILALILAIIVGMLLGKIANGNIVAGYQEGYSEFSKQSQWLDNFLSFVPQWFTLFGVEVGSGMLIYSCEGIIELLKIICSLVVLIVPIIMTIMYNKFETIAYRLMILTHSFMTALILLGWVFGSLNTACWRLSPIVGTSVILCIMFAKWIYDKKQYHRMFAIIVIPIEILMIISTIGILKINNTRSESNQALENVIDTLEKNNLQYGYGTFWNANSITLLSDNDVKVRCINVNESGVSPRAYQTNINWYKDNSYKEYFLLLKADEYVTYKYSENYVEPIKEIKSDNYFILVYNYNLLENK
;
A
#
# COMPACT_ATOMS: atom_id res chain seq x y z
N MET A 1 15.40 17.07 38.33
CA MET A 1 14.77 16.14 37.35
C MET A 1 15.73 14.99 37.10
N SER A 2 15.35 13.74 37.43
CA SER A 2 16.31 12.64 37.63
C SER A 2 16.89 12.05 36.32
N LYS A 3 18.20 11.72 36.34
CA LYS A 3 18.96 11.10 35.24
C LYS A 3 18.24 9.91 34.58
N ASN A 4 17.50 9.10 35.34
CA ASN A 4 16.71 7.97 34.83
C ASN A 4 15.60 8.37 33.84
N LYS A 5 14.94 9.53 34.04
CA LYS A 5 13.92 9.99 33.08
C LYS A 5 14.53 10.42 31.75
N MET A 6 15.75 10.95 31.78
CA MET A 6 16.50 11.36 30.59
C MET A 6 17.00 10.14 29.82
N ALA A 7 17.60 9.16 30.50
CA ALA A 7 18.06 7.91 29.89
C ALA A 7 16.93 7.17 29.16
N VAL A 8 15.76 7.01 29.79
CA VAL A 8 14.60 6.36 29.14
C VAL A 8 14.08 7.17 27.95
N LYS A 9 14.10 8.51 28.03
CA LYS A 9 13.70 9.35 26.89
C LYS A 9 14.66 9.16 25.71
N VAL A 10 15.97 9.15 25.97
CA VAL A 10 17.01 8.91 24.96
C VAL A 10 16.85 7.53 24.34
N ALA A 11 16.68 6.47 25.13
CA ALA A 11 16.51 5.11 24.62
C ALA A 11 15.28 4.97 23.70
N VAL A 12 14.14 5.56 24.09
CA VAL A 12 12.93 5.52 23.26
C VAL A 12 13.11 6.33 21.97
N SER A 13 13.73 7.51 22.05
CA SER A 13 14.03 8.30 20.85
C SER A 13 15.00 7.56 19.92
N LEU A 14 16.00 6.85 20.46
CA LEU A 14 16.93 6.03 19.69
C LEU A 14 16.22 4.88 18.98
N MET A 15 15.34 4.16 19.68
CA MET A 15 14.48 3.13 19.06
C MET A 15 13.65 3.69 17.90
N GLY A 16 13.02 4.86 18.11
CA GLY A 16 12.31 5.59 17.06
C GLY A 16 13.18 5.88 15.85
N ALA A 17 14.35 6.47 16.08
CA ALA A 17 15.29 6.84 15.04
C ALA A 17 15.83 5.61 14.29
N VAL A 18 16.16 4.53 14.99
CA VAL A 18 16.65 3.27 14.38
C VAL A 18 15.56 2.62 13.53
N SER A 19 14.32 2.51 14.02
CA SER A 19 13.22 1.92 13.25
C SER A 19 12.93 2.69 11.96
N ILE A 20 12.86 4.02 12.05
CA ILE A 20 12.65 4.88 10.87
C ILE A 20 13.87 4.79 9.93
N GLY A 21 15.08 4.80 10.50
CA GLY A 21 16.34 4.66 9.76
C GLY A 21 16.42 3.35 8.97
N ILE A 22 15.95 2.23 9.53
CA ILE A 22 15.90 0.94 8.84
C ILE A 22 14.94 0.98 7.64
N VAL A 23 13.75 1.58 7.80
CA VAL A 23 12.80 1.70 6.69
C VAL A 23 13.34 2.64 5.61
N PHE A 24 13.96 3.75 5.99
CA PHE A 24 14.60 4.65 5.03
C PHE A 24 15.79 4.00 4.33
N PHE A 25 16.57 3.21 5.06
CA PHE A 25 17.64 2.41 4.48
C PHE A 25 17.09 1.45 3.41
N TYR A 26 15.99 0.75 3.71
CA TYR A 26 15.32 -0.09 2.73
C TYR A 26 14.86 0.70 1.49
N ILE A 27 14.11 1.80 1.69
CA ILE A 27 13.60 2.62 0.59
C ILE A 27 14.75 3.11 -0.29
N ILE A 28 15.79 3.72 0.29
CA ILE A 28 16.83 4.43 -0.44
C ILE A 28 17.83 3.47 -1.11
N PHE A 29 18.23 2.40 -0.41
CA PHE A 29 19.36 1.58 -0.84
C PHE A 29 18.97 0.17 -1.34
N ILE A 30 17.85 -0.37 -0.87
CA ILE A 30 17.47 -1.78 -1.13
C ILE A 30 16.36 -1.90 -2.17
N SER A 31 15.36 -1.03 -2.11
CA SER A 31 14.09 -1.17 -2.86
C SER A 31 14.30 -1.30 -4.38
N LYS A 32 15.30 -0.62 -4.95
CA LYS A 32 15.65 -0.70 -6.37
C LYS A 32 15.93 -2.14 -6.82
N GLY A 33 16.58 -2.95 -5.98
CA GLY A 33 16.91 -4.35 -6.28
C GLY A 33 15.71 -5.30 -6.29
N TYR A 34 14.52 -4.83 -5.87
CA TYR A 34 13.27 -5.58 -5.80
C TYR A 34 12.15 -4.92 -6.62
N TYR A 35 12.51 -3.97 -7.49
CA TYR A 35 11.53 -3.28 -8.32
C TYR A 35 10.98 -4.22 -9.40
N HIS A 36 9.70 -4.12 -9.70
CA HIS A 36 9.03 -4.82 -10.80
C HIS A 36 7.85 -3.99 -11.31
N ALA A 37 7.13 -4.49 -12.31
CA ALA A 37 6.12 -3.72 -13.04
C ALA A 37 5.04 -3.09 -12.14
N ASP A 38 4.50 -3.81 -11.15
CA ASP A 38 3.47 -3.28 -10.25
C ASP A 38 3.96 -2.11 -9.38
N CYS A 39 5.27 -2.03 -9.11
CA CYS A 39 5.86 -0.91 -8.38
C CYS A 39 5.82 0.39 -9.21
N THR A 40 5.62 0.32 -10.53
CA THR A 40 5.61 1.50 -11.40
C THR A 40 4.27 2.24 -11.42
N ASP A 41 3.20 1.65 -10.88
CA ASP A 41 1.85 2.22 -10.94
C ASP A 41 1.78 3.68 -10.47
N THR A 42 2.34 3.98 -9.29
CA THR A 42 2.17 5.30 -8.68
C THR A 42 2.94 6.39 -9.43
N ILE A 43 4.12 6.07 -9.99
CA ILE A 43 4.95 7.05 -10.69
C ILE A 43 4.46 7.29 -12.11
N THR A 44 3.97 6.26 -12.81
CA THR A 44 3.34 6.42 -14.13
C THR A 44 2.02 7.18 -14.01
N TRP A 45 1.27 7.02 -12.92
CA TRP A 45 0.10 7.87 -12.66
C TRP A 45 0.47 9.33 -12.39
N ALA A 46 1.63 9.58 -11.79
CA ALA A 46 2.12 10.94 -11.57
C ALA A 46 2.54 11.61 -12.89
N GLU A 47 3.19 10.86 -13.79
CA GLU A 47 3.42 11.29 -15.18
C GLU A 47 2.10 11.59 -15.89
N ALA A 48 1.12 10.70 -15.78
CA ALA A 48 -0.19 10.88 -16.40
C ALA A 48 -0.89 12.16 -15.92
N VAL A 49 -0.76 12.51 -14.62
CA VAL A 49 -1.29 13.78 -14.07
C VAL A 49 -0.62 15.00 -14.72
N LEU A 50 0.69 14.95 -14.95
CA LEU A 50 1.43 16.03 -15.61
C LEU A 50 1.06 16.15 -17.09
N ASP A 51 1.01 15.03 -17.81
CA ASP A 51 0.64 14.98 -19.23
C ASP A 51 -0.78 15.50 -19.46
N GLY A 52 -1.73 15.03 -18.64
CA GLY A 52 -3.14 15.38 -18.75
C GLY A 52 -3.49 16.75 -18.14
N LYS A 53 -2.59 17.36 -17.35
CA LYS A 53 -2.82 18.58 -16.55
C LYS A 53 -4.10 18.50 -15.70
N ALA A 54 -4.41 17.30 -15.21
CA ALA A 54 -5.61 16.98 -14.47
C ALA A 54 -5.33 15.86 -13.48
N LEU A 55 -6.19 15.68 -12.47
CA LEU A 55 -6.04 14.60 -11.48
C LEU A 55 -6.10 13.21 -12.12
N MET A 56 -6.82 13.08 -13.24
CA MET A 56 -6.90 11.88 -14.05
C MET A 56 -6.79 12.28 -15.53
N ASN A 57 -5.96 11.57 -16.27
CA ASN A 57 -5.76 11.77 -17.71
C ASN A 57 -6.65 10.82 -18.52
N SER A 58 -7.49 11.35 -19.41
CA SER A 58 -8.39 10.55 -20.25
C SER A 58 -7.68 9.64 -21.24
N ASP A 59 -6.43 9.96 -21.59
CA ASP A 59 -5.63 9.18 -22.54
C ASP A 59 -4.83 8.06 -21.84
N PHE A 60 -4.86 8.03 -20.51
CA PHE A 60 -4.18 7.03 -19.69
C PHE A 60 -5.15 6.00 -19.13
N TYR A 61 -4.78 4.73 -19.23
CA TYR A 61 -5.56 3.60 -18.74
C TYR A 61 -5.03 3.11 -17.39
N TYR A 62 -5.75 3.46 -16.33
CA TYR A 62 -5.35 3.18 -14.94
C TYR A 62 -5.73 1.76 -14.49
N ALA A 63 -4.93 1.18 -13.59
CA ALA A 63 -5.36 -0.03 -12.88
C ALA A 63 -6.47 0.24 -11.86
N CYS A 64 -6.49 1.44 -11.27
CA CYS A 64 -7.44 1.87 -10.25
C CYS A 64 -7.60 3.39 -10.32
N LEU A 65 -8.81 3.90 -10.07
CA LEU A 65 -9.09 5.33 -10.14
C LEU A 65 -8.91 5.97 -8.77
N LEU A 66 -7.77 6.63 -8.54
CA LEU A 66 -7.45 7.30 -7.28
C LEU A 66 -7.16 8.80 -7.48
N PRO A 67 -8.15 9.67 -7.76
CA PRO A 67 -7.92 11.11 -7.92
C PRO A 67 -7.19 11.78 -6.76
N PHE A 68 -7.39 11.29 -5.53
CA PHE A 68 -6.65 11.67 -4.34
C PHE A 68 -5.73 10.51 -3.91
N GLY A 69 -4.85 10.11 -4.80
CA GLY A 69 -3.97 8.94 -4.63
C GLY A 69 -2.54 9.30 -4.26
N GLY A 70 -1.70 8.26 -4.14
CA GLY A 70 -0.29 8.40 -3.81
C GLY A 70 0.54 9.11 -4.87
N GLN A 71 0.08 9.12 -6.13
CA GLN A 71 0.75 9.80 -7.24
C GLN A 71 0.89 11.31 -6.99
N LEU A 72 -0.01 11.92 -6.21
CA LEU A 72 0.10 13.34 -5.86
C LEU A 72 1.35 13.66 -5.02
N LEU A 73 1.89 12.66 -4.30
CA LEU A 73 3.16 12.80 -3.57
C LEU A 73 4.38 12.68 -4.49
N MET A 74 4.21 12.10 -5.68
CA MET A 74 5.27 11.91 -6.67
C MET A 74 5.32 13.03 -7.71
N VAL A 75 4.18 13.65 -8.04
CA VAL A 75 4.05 14.72 -9.06
C VAL A 75 5.15 15.79 -8.97
N PRO A 76 5.47 16.39 -7.81
CA PRO A 76 6.52 17.42 -7.73
C PRO A 76 7.89 16.90 -8.15
N PHE A 77 8.19 15.64 -7.84
CA PHE A 77 9.48 15.02 -8.15
C PHE A 77 9.54 14.55 -9.60
N VAL A 78 8.46 14.00 -10.13
CA VAL A 78 8.36 13.65 -11.56
C VAL A 78 8.48 14.89 -12.44
N ALA A 79 7.91 16.03 -12.00
CA ALA A 79 8.05 17.30 -12.73
C ALA A 79 9.51 17.81 -12.80
N ILE A 80 10.37 17.44 -11.83
CA ILE A 80 11.77 17.88 -11.75
C ILE A 80 12.72 16.86 -12.39
N PHE A 81 12.51 15.57 -12.11
CA PHE A 81 13.44 14.48 -12.46
C PHE A 81 12.89 13.52 -13.52
N GLY A 82 11.71 13.80 -14.09
CA GLY A 82 11.02 12.85 -14.97
C GLY A 82 10.59 11.57 -14.25
N VAL A 83 10.16 10.57 -15.03
CA VAL A 83 9.92 9.21 -14.52
C VAL A 83 11.27 8.54 -14.27
N SER A 84 11.81 8.75 -13.08
CA SER A 84 13.13 8.27 -12.67
C SER A 84 13.11 7.63 -11.28
N MET A 85 14.11 6.80 -11.00
CA MET A 85 14.32 6.23 -9.68
C MET A 85 14.49 7.32 -8.63
N THR A 86 15.13 8.45 -8.97
CA THR A 86 15.26 9.59 -8.05
C THR A 86 13.88 10.14 -7.66
N ALA A 87 12.99 10.36 -8.63
CA ALA A 87 11.62 10.80 -8.34
C ALA A 87 10.86 9.80 -7.47
N GLN A 88 10.99 8.50 -7.79
CA GLN A 88 10.37 7.41 -7.04
C GLN A 88 10.82 7.41 -5.58
N LEU A 89 12.13 7.44 -5.34
CA LEU A 89 12.71 7.42 -4.00
C LEU A 89 12.27 8.63 -3.17
N CYS A 90 12.29 9.84 -3.75
CA CYS A 90 11.80 11.05 -3.08
C CYS A 90 10.32 10.94 -2.70
N GLY A 91 9.48 10.45 -3.61
CA GLY A 91 8.05 10.22 -3.37
C GLY A 91 7.79 9.22 -2.25
N MET A 92 8.50 8.08 -2.24
CA MET A 92 8.36 7.04 -1.21
C MET A 92 8.87 7.49 0.16
N VAL A 93 9.96 8.27 0.22
CA VAL A 93 10.44 8.88 1.47
C VAL A 93 9.40 9.87 2.01
N LEU A 94 8.84 10.73 1.15
CA LEU A 94 7.78 11.65 1.55
C LEU A 94 6.55 10.91 2.08
N PHE A 95 6.14 9.83 1.41
CA PHE A 95 5.06 8.98 1.88
C PHE A 95 5.35 8.36 3.24
N ALA A 96 6.54 7.79 3.45
CA ALA A 96 6.93 7.21 4.73
C ALA A 96 6.89 8.26 5.86
N ILE A 97 7.34 9.50 5.61
CA ILE A 97 7.23 10.60 6.58
C ILE A 97 5.76 10.90 6.90
N CYS A 98 4.92 11.08 5.88
CA CYS A 98 3.48 11.32 6.04
C CYS A 98 2.79 10.19 6.82
N PHE A 99 3.14 8.94 6.53
CA PHE A 99 2.59 7.75 7.17
C PHE A 99 2.95 7.69 8.67
N GLY A 100 4.22 7.96 9.01
CA GLY A 100 4.67 8.04 10.41
C GLY A 100 4.04 9.20 11.17
N LEU A 101 3.93 10.37 10.55
CA LEU A 101 3.26 11.54 11.13
C LEU A 101 1.76 11.31 11.32
N ALA A 102 1.09 10.60 10.41
CA ALA A 102 -0.32 10.23 10.54
C ALA A 102 -0.56 9.34 11.76
N LEU A 103 0.27 8.31 11.95
CA LEU A 103 0.17 7.46 13.15
C LEU A 103 0.49 8.24 14.43
N ALA A 104 1.56 9.05 14.42
CA ALA A 104 1.90 9.90 15.56
C ALA A 104 0.72 10.83 15.89
N PHE A 105 0.11 11.47 14.90
CA PHE A 105 -1.06 12.32 15.06
C PHE A 105 -2.25 11.56 15.67
N LEU A 106 -2.55 10.34 15.19
CA LEU A 106 -3.59 9.48 15.76
C LEU A 106 -3.31 9.21 17.25
N LEU A 107 -2.13 8.66 17.58
CA LEU A 107 -1.76 8.28 18.95
C LEU A 107 -1.77 9.50 19.88
N ARG A 108 -1.29 10.66 19.42
CA ARG A 108 -1.35 11.91 20.18
C ARG A 108 -2.78 12.41 20.37
N SER A 109 -3.68 12.17 19.42
CA SER A 109 -5.11 12.49 19.52
C SER A 109 -5.86 11.54 20.46
N MET A 110 -5.30 10.35 20.71
CA MET A 110 -5.72 9.42 21.77
C MET A 110 -5.10 9.74 23.14
N ASN A 111 -4.35 10.84 23.28
CA ASN A 111 -3.60 11.24 24.49
C ASN A 111 -2.48 10.28 24.89
N PHE A 112 -1.91 9.51 23.96
CA PHE A 112 -0.78 8.64 24.27
C PHE A 112 0.45 9.49 24.56
N SER A 113 1.28 9.08 25.53
CA SER A 113 2.53 9.76 25.86
C SER A 113 3.52 9.73 24.68
N TYR A 114 4.51 10.62 24.66
CA TYR A 114 5.55 10.62 23.62
C TYR A 114 6.20 9.24 23.46
N LYS A 115 6.47 8.55 24.57
CA LYS A 115 7.11 7.23 24.55
C LYS A 115 6.26 6.18 23.83
N TRP A 116 4.97 6.15 24.14
CA TRP A 116 4.01 5.25 23.52
C TRP A 116 3.76 5.59 22.05
N SER A 117 3.79 6.88 21.70
CA SER A 117 3.70 7.30 20.30
C SER A 117 4.91 6.84 19.49
N VAL A 118 6.13 7.01 20.02
CA VAL A 118 7.35 6.54 19.34
C VAL A 118 7.37 5.02 19.22
N PHE A 119 7.06 4.29 20.29
CA PHE A 119 6.93 2.83 20.23
C PHE A 119 5.91 2.38 19.20
N GLY A 120 4.73 3.01 19.15
CA GLY A 120 3.72 2.66 18.18
C GLY A 120 4.15 2.89 16.74
N VAL A 121 4.82 4.01 16.46
CA VAL A 121 5.38 4.31 15.14
C VAL A 121 6.46 3.30 14.76
N SER A 122 7.42 3.03 15.65
CA SER A 122 8.46 2.01 15.46
C SER A 122 7.87 0.63 15.16
N ALA A 123 6.90 0.19 15.96
CA ALA A 123 6.28 -1.12 15.81
C ALA A 123 5.50 -1.24 14.50
N LEU A 124 4.69 -0.24 14.13
CA LEU A 124 3.97 -0.28 12.85
C LEU A 124 4.96 -0.29 11.68
N PHE A 125 5.96 0.59 11.67
CA PHE A 125 6.95 0.68 10.58
C PHE A 125 7.66 -0.64 10.34
N LEU A 126 8.18 -1.27 11.39
CA LEU A 126 8.92 -2.52 11.25
C LEU A 126 7.98 -3.70 10.93
N ILE A 127 6.78 -3.78 11.55
CA ILE A 127 5.88 -4.90 11.28
C ILE A 127 5.33 -4.84 9.85
N VAL A 128 4.99 -3.65 9.32
CA VAL A 128 4.59 -3.52 7.90
C VAL A 128 5.79 -3.60 6.93
N SER A 129 6.99 -3.94 7.43
CA SER A 129 8.19 -4.20 6.64
C SER A 129 8.70 -5.64 6.77
N ILE A 130 7.95 -6.52 7.46
CA ILE A 130 8.47 -7.84 7.86
C ILE A 130 8.66 -8.80 6.67
N SER A 131 7.76 -8.77 5.69
CA SER A 131 7.83 -9.60 4.48
C SER A 131 8.16 -8.78 3.24
N GLU A 132 8.65 -9.43 2.19
CA GLU A 132 8.85 -8.79 0.89
C GLU A 132 7.58 -8.14 0.38
N LYS A 133 6.45 -8.87 0.44
CA LYS A 133 5.18 -8.35 -0.05
C LYS A 133 4.68 -7.14 0.75
N LEU A 134 4.85 -7.09 2.07
CA LEU A 134 4.48 -5.89 2.83
C LEU A 134 5.43 -4.72 2.52
N ARG A 135 6.73 -4.98 2.32
CA ARG A 135 7.67 -3.93 1.90
C ARG A 135 7.32 -3.36 0.52
N GLU A 136 6.91 -4.19 -0.42
CA GLU A 136 6.43 -3.75 -1.73
C GLU A 136 5.23 -2.79 -1.58
N ILE A 137 4.21 -3.21 -0.84
CA ILE A 137 2.92 -2.50 -0.70
C ILE A 137 3.05 -1.17 0.05
N PHE A 138 3.97 -1.09 1.01
CA PHE A 138 4.17 0.13 1.80
C PHE A 138 5.30 1.00 1.25
N TRP A 139 6.35 0.42 0.67
CA TRP A 139 7.63 1.10 0.41
C TRP A 139 8.12 1.05 -1.04
N CYS A 140 7.42 0.37 -1.95
CA CYS A 140 7.73 0.41 -3.39
C CYS A 140 6.67 1.12 -4.24
N HIS A 141 5.42 1.23 -3.79
CA HIS A 141 4.37 2.02 -4.44
C HIS A 141 3.30 2.48 -3.43
N ILE A 142 2.40 3.39 -3.82
CA ILE A 142 1.39 4.00 -2.94
C ILE A 142 0.01 3.88 -3.55
N ILE A 143 -0.61 2.73 -3.31
CA ILE A 143 -1.99 2.42 -3.72
C ILE A 143 -2.93 2.35 -2.53
N TYR A 144 -4.21 2.05 -2.78
CA TYR A 144 -5.31 2.21 -1.81
C TYR A 144 -5.17 1.40 -0.51
N TYR A 145 -4.29 0.40 -0.42
CA TYR A 145 -4.06 -0.35 0.82
C TYR A 145 -3.27 0.45 1.87
N SER A 146 -2.03 0.82 1.55
CA SER A 146 -1.16 1.63 2.42
C SER A 146 -1.69 3.05 2.56
N LEU A 147 -2.25 3.62 1.48
CA LEU A 147 -2.94 4.90 1.49
C LEU A 147 -4.22 4.89 2.33
N GLY A 148 -5.02 3.83 2.24
CA GLY A 148 -6.25 3.69 3.03
C GLY A 148 -5.97 3.62 4.54
N LEU A 149 -4.87 2.97 4.94
CA LEU A 149 -4.44 2.99 6.33
C LEU A 149 -4.02 4.39 6.80
N LEU A 150 -3.33 5.17 5.95
CA LEU A 150 -3.04 6.59 6.20
C LEU A 150 -4.34 7.38 6.40
N PHE A 151 -5.36 7.14 5.57
CA PHE A 151 -6.68 7.78 5.67
C PHE A 151 -7.36 7.49 7.00
N VAL A 152 -7.35 6.23 7.45
CA VAL A 152 -7.87 5.82 8.77
C VAL A 152 -7.17 6.56 9.89
N MET A 153 -5.83 6.62 9.86
CA MET A 153 -5.05 7.25 10.94
C MET A 153 -5.31 8.75 11.06
N VAL A 154 -5.30 9.48 9.95
CA VAL A 154 -5.60 10.91 9.95
C VAL A 154 -7.07 11.16 10.29
N GLY A 155 -7.99 10.45 9.66
CA GLY A 155 -9.43 10.65 9.84
C GLY A 155 -9.90 10.36 11.26
N LEU A 156 -9.49 9.23 11.86
CA LEU A 156 -9.79 8.94 13.26
C LEU A 156 -9.11 9.95 14.21
N GLY A 157 -7.88 10.36 13.91
CA GLY A 157 -7.20 11.40 14.70
C GLY A 157 -8.00 12.70 14.71
N LEU A 158 -8.52 13.14 13.56
CA LEU A 158 -9.36 14.32 13.42
C LEU A 158 -10.71 14.15 14.15
N VAL A 159 -11.39 13.01 14.01
CA VAL A 159 -12.62 12.70 14.77
C VAL A 159 -12.39 12.83 16.27
N LEU A 160 -11.31 12.25 16.80
CA LEU A 160 -10.97 12.33 18.21
C LEU A 160 -10.66 13.76 18.66
N ARG A 161 -10.00 14.56 17.81
CA ARG A 161 -9.75 15.98 18.09
C ARG A 161 -11.03 16.80 18.12
N VAL A 162 -11.98 16.54 17.22
CA VAL A 162 -13.30 17.19 17.24
C VAL A 162 -14.06 16.84 18.53
N LEU A 163 -14.00 15.57 18.96
CA LEU A 163 -14.69 15.11 20.17
C LEU A 163 -14.07 15.64 21.46
N ASN A 164 -12.74 15.77 21.52
CA ASN A 164 -12.02 16.04 22.77
C ASN A 164 -11.49 17.49 22.91
N CYS A 165 -11.33 18.28 21.84
CA CYS A 165 -10.69 19.60 21.89
C CYS A 165 -11.69 20.76 21.69
N GLU A 166 -12.36 21.20 22.77
CA GLU A 166 -13.40 22.25 22.69
C GLU A 166 -12.93 23.56 22.05
N LYS A 167 -11.73 24.05 22.40
CA LYS A 167 -11.22 25.35 21.95
C LYS A 167 -11.00 25.43 20.43
N SER A 168 -10.62 24.32 19.79
CA SER A 168 -10.25 24.27 18.37
C SER A 168 -11.12 23.31 17.56
N LYS A 169 -12.30 22.94 18.09
CA LYS A 169 -13.21 21.97 17.46
C LYS A 169 -13.61 22.36 16.04
N LYS A 170 -13.86 23.65 15.79
CA LYS A 170 -14.32 24.15 14.48
C LYS A 170 -13.24 23.94 13.42
N LYS A 171 -11.97 24.21 13.77
CA LYS A 171 -10.80 23.93 12.94
C LYS A 171 -10.71 22.45 12.59
N TYR A 172 -10.77 21.57 13.60
CA TYR A 172 -10.67 20.12 13.36
C TYR A 172 -11.86 19.55 12.60
N MET A 173 -13.06 20.13 12.76
CA MET A 173 -14.22 19.74 11.97
C MET A 173 -14.03 20.10 10.50
N ILE A 174 -13.55 21.32 10.20
CA ILE A 174 -13.25 21.73 8.81
C ILE A 174 -12.20 20.80 8.19
N LEU A 175 -11.11 20.53 8.92
CA LEU A 175 -10.07 19.60 8.46
C LEU A 175 -10.62 18.18 8.24
N LEU A 176 -11.48 17.68 9.13
CA LEU A 176 -12.14 16.38 8.97
C LEU A 176 -13.01 16.33 7.72
N LEU A 177 -13.75 17.40 7.42
CA LEU A 177 -14.59 17.46 6.23
C LEU A 177 -13.76 17.50 4.96
N ILE A 178 -12.75 18.37 4.89
CA ILE A 178 -11.83 18.43 3.75
C ILE A 178 -11.16 17.07 3.54
N TRP A 179 -10.63 16.47 4.62
CA TRP A 179 -10.01 15.16 4.56
C TRP A 179 -10.96 14.09 4.03
N THR A 180 -12.18 14.04 4.56
CA THR A 180 -13.17 13.03 4.16
C THR A 180 -13.62 13.21 2.72
N VAL A 181 -13.85 14.46 2.27
CA VAL A 181 -14.16 14.76 0.86
C VAL A 181 -13.04 14.23 -0.04
N LEU A 182 -11.79 14.60 0.24
CA LEU A 182 -10.63 14.20 -0.56
C LEU A 182 -10.47 12.68 -0.62
N CYS A 183 -10.50 12.00 0.53
CA CYS A 183 -10.43 10.54 0.57
C CYS A 183 -11.57 9.87 -0.20
N SER A 184 -12.79 10.39 -0.11
CA SER A 184 -13.96 9.83 -0.79
C SER A 184 -13.97 10.07 -2.31
N MET A 185 -13.08 10.91 -2.85
CA MET A 185 -12.86 11.00 -4.31
C MET A 185 -12.35 9.69 -4.91
N ASN A 186 -11.69 8.84 -4.11
CA ASN A 186 -11.19 7.53 -4.51
C ASN A 186 -12.27 6.43 -4.50
N GLY A 187 -13.56 6.79 -4.42
CA GLY A 187 -14.66 5.85 -4.54
C GLY A 187 -14.66 4.70 -3.53
N ILE A 188 -15.04 3.51 -3.99
CA ILE A 188 -15.34 2.37 -3.13
C ILE A 188 -14.11 1.83 -2.38
N GLN A 189 -12.89 2.01 -2.92
CA GLN A 189 -11.64 1.56 -2.30
C GLN A 189 -11.42 2.29 -0.97
N ALA A 190 -11.49 3.63 -0.99
CA ALA A 190 -11.32 4.43 0.22
C ALA A 190 -12.51 4.32 1.17
N LEU A 191 -13.72 4.07 0.66
CA LEU A 191 -14.90 3.86 1.51
C LEU A 191 -14.81 2.55 2.29
N THR A 192 -14.34 1.48 1.66
CA THR A 192 -14.20 0.16 2.28
C THR A 192 -13.16 0.18 3.42
N ILE A 193 -12.07 0.94 3.25
CA ILE A 193 -10.97 0.98 4.23
C ILE A 193 -11.16 2.08 5.29
N TYR A 194 -11.64 3.27 4.91
CA TYR A 194 -11.75 4.44 5.80
C TYR A 194 -13.19 4.91 6.02
N GLY A 195 -13.86 5.35 4.96
CA GLY A 195 -15.11 6.13 5.08
C GLY A 195 -16.22 5.40 5.82
N LEU A 196 -16.56 4.18 5.37
CA LEU A 196 -17.60 3.37 6.00
C LEU A 196 -17.16 2.83 7.37
N PRO A 197 -15.95 2.29 7.57
CA PRO A 197 -15.51 1.85 8.89
C PRO A 197 -15.55 2.92 9.99
N VAL A 198 -15.13 4.15 9.69
CA VAL A 198 -15.16 5.25 10.68
C VAL A 198 -16.58 5.73 10.95
N LEU A 199 -17.41 5.86 9.91
CA LEU A 199 -18.82 6.21 10.03
C LEU A 199 -19.58 5.16 10.85
N ALA A 200 -19.43 3.88 10.51
CA ALA A 200 -20.03 2.75 11.20
C ALA A 200 -19.56 2.67 12.65
N ALA A 201 -18.28 2.93 12.93
CA ALA A 201 -17.77 2.99 14.30
C ALA A 201 -18.45 4.07 15.16
N LEU A 202 -18.70 5.26 14.60
CA LEU A 202 -19.42 6.31 15.33
C LEU A 202 -20.87 5.94 15.60
N MET A 203 -21.57 5.37 14.60
CA MET A 203 -22.95 4.92 14.76
C MET A 203 -23.06 3.77 15.77
N ALA A 204 -22.21 2.75 15.64
CA ALA A 204 -22.15 1.62 16.56
C ALA A 204 -21.74 2.04 17.98
N ASN A 205 -20.89 3.06 18.13
CA ASN A 205 -20.53 3.58 19.45
C ASN A 205 -21.72 4.22 20.18
N ILE A 206 -22.69 4.77 19.44
CA ILE A 206 -23.96 5.24 20.02
C ILE A 206 -24.87 4.04 20.30
N PHE A 207 -25.03 3.13 19.33
CA PHE A 207 -25.90 1.96 19.44
C PHE A 207 -25.53 1.04 20.61
N PHE A 208 -24.25 0.78 20.84
CA PHE A 208 -23.78 -0.08 21.92
C PHE A 208 -23.68 0.63 23.28
N ASP A 209 -23.94 1.95 23.37
CA ASP A 209 -24.02 2.65 24.65
C ASP A 209 -25.41 2.52 25.28
N VAL A 210 -25.69 1.35 25.85
CA VAL A 210 -26.99 1.05 26.51
C VAL A 210 -27.30 1.94 27.71
N LYS A 211 -26.32 2.69 28.24
CA LYS A 211 -26.50 3.59 29.39
C LYS A 211 -27.01 4.97 28.97
N THR A 212 -26.79 5.36 27.72
CA THR A 212 -27.12 6.69 27.22
C THR A 212 -28.24 6.57 26.17
N PRO A 213 -29.46 7.06 26.44
CA PRO A 213 -30.54 7.04 25.45
C PRO A 213 -30.13 7.71 24.14
N PHE A 214 -30.66 7.23 23.01
CA PHE A 214 -30.36 7.79 21.69
C PHE A 214 -30.56 9.31 21.62
N SER A 215 -31.68 9.82 22.16
CA SER A 215 -32.03 11.25 22.19
C SER A 215 -31.21 12.11 23.16
N SER A 216 -30.24 11.54 23.89
CA SER A 216 -29.44 12.28 24.86
C SER A 216 -28.59 13.37 24.20
N LYS A 217 -28.53 14.55 24.81
CA LYS A 217 -27.62 15.65 24.41
C LYS A 217 -26.14 15.22 24.38
N LYS A 218 -25.76 14.16 25.12
CA LYS A 218 -24.41 13.59 25.07
C LYS A 218 -24.04 13.04 23.68
N ASN A 219 -25.03 12.59 22.89
CA ASN A 219 -24.83 12.07 21.55
C ASN A 219 -24.91 13.13 20.45
N GLU A 220 -25.39 14.35 20.75
CA GLU A 220 -25.59 15.43 19.77
C GLU A 220 -24.32 15.70 18.95
N LYS A 221 -23.15 15.73 19.60
CA LYS A 221 -21.87 15.92 18.91
C LYS A 221 -21.56 14.80 17.93
N LYS A 222 -21.80 13.55 18.32
CA LYS A 222 -21.57 12.38 17.45
C LYS A 222 -22.51 12.41 16.26
N TYR A 223 -23.78 12.73 16.46
CA TYR A 223 -24.74 12.89 15.36
C TYR A 223 -24.33 13.98 14.37
N LYS A 224 -23.86 15.13 14.85
CA LYS A 224 -23.33 16.20 13.97
C LYS A 224 -22.12 15.73 13.16
N ILE A 225 -21.20 14.98 13.77
CA ILE A 225 -20.06 14.39 13.05
C ILE A 225 -20.55 13.38 12.01
N ILE A 226 -21.45 12.46 12.38
CA ILE A 226 -22.02 11.44 11.48
C ILE A 226 -22.67 12.10 10.26
N LEU A 227 -23.56 13.07 10.47
CA LEU A 227 -24.22 13.78 9.38
C LEU A 227 -23.20 14.50 8.48
N ALA A 228 -22.21 15.15 9.08
CA ALA A 228 -21.20 15.88 8.32
C ALA A 228 -20.28 14.93 7.53
N LEU A 229 -19.94 13.75 8.07
CA LEU A 229 -19.20 12.71 7.36
C LEU A 229 -20.00 12.13 6.20
N ILE A 230 -21.31 11.86 6.38
CA ILE A 230 -22.18 11.38 5.30
C ILE A 230 -22.19 12.39 4.15
N LEU A 231 -22.40 13.67 4.44
CA LEU A 231 -22.39 14.72 3.43
C LEU A 231 -21.02 14.85 2.75
N ALA A 232 -19.93 14.81 3.52
CA ALA A 232 -18.57 14.86 2.98
C ALA A 232 -18.25 13.66 2.07
N ILE A 233 -18.70 12.46 2.43
CA ILE A 233 -18.57 11.26 1.61
C ILE A 233 -19.32 11.42 0.29
N ILE A 234 -20.58 11.86 0.32
CA ILE A 234 -21.38 12.07 -0.89
C ILE A 234 -20.72 13.10 -1.80
N VAL A 235 -20.30 14.24 -1.25
CA VAL A 235 -19.60 15.30 -2.02
C VAL A 235 -18.29 14.77 -2.59
N GLY A 236 -17.49 14.04 -1.81
CA GLY A 236 -16.24 13.45 -2.26
C GLY A 236 -16.45 12.47 -3.41
N MET A 237 -17.44 11.58 -3.32
CA MET A 237 -17.77 10.65 -4.40
C MET A 237 -18.21 11.37 -5.68
N LEU A 238 -19.03 12.43 -5.56
CA LEU A 238 -19.44 13.24 -6.71
C LEU A 238 -18.24 13.93 -7.37
N LEU A 239 -17.34 14.53 -6.57
CA LEU A 239 -16.11 15.13 -7.07
C LEU A 239 -15.18 14.09 -7.70
N GLY A 240 -15.09 12.89 -7.12
CA GLY A 240 -14.36 11.76 -7.70
C GLY A 240 -14.92 11.35 -9.06
N LYS A 241 -16.24 11.26 -9.20
CA LYS A 241 -16.89 10.97 -10.48
C LYS A 241 -16.60 12.05 -11.53
N ILE A 242 -16.62 13.32 -11.13
CA ILE A 242 -16.26 14.44 -12.02
C ILE A 242 -14.78 14.35 -12.43
N ALA A 243 -13.87 14.08 -11.49
CA ALA A 243 -12.45 13.95 -11.76
C ALA A 243 -12.13 12.76 -12.68
N ASN A 244 -12.85 11.64 -12.52
CA ASN A 244 -12.67 10.44 -13.33
C ASN A 244 -13.25 10.57 -14.75
N GLY A 245 -14.28 11.41 -14.95
CA GLY A 245 -14.96 11.53 -16.23
C GLY A 245 -15.48 10.18 -16.74
N ASN A 246 -15.08 9.81 -17.96
CA ASN A 246 -15.44 8.54 -18.60
C ASN A 246 -14.33 7.47 -18.51
N ILE A 247 -13.31 7.70 -17.68
CA ILE A 247 -12.19 6.76 -17.53
C ILE A 247 -12.70 5.50 -16.82
N VAL A 248 -12.32 4.35 -17.37
CA VAL A 248 -12.65 3.02 -16.83
C VAL A 248 -11.38 2.37 -16.30
N ALA A 249 -11.46 1.73 -15.13
CA ALA A 249 -10.36 0.95 -14.55
C ALA A 249 -10.73 -0.54 -14.53
N GLY A 250 -10.58 -1.20 -15.68
CA GLY A 250 -11.02 -2.59 -15.87
C GLY A 250 -10.37 -3.59 -14.90
N TYR A 251 -9.14 -3.35 -14.45
CA TYR A 251 -8.49 -4.19 -13.43
C TYR A 251 -9.19 -4.10 -12.08
N GLN A 252 -9.45 -2.89 -11.60
CA GLN A 252 -10.22 -2.66 -10.39
C GLN A 252 -11.61 -3.32 -10.47
N GLU A 253 -12.29 -3.19 -11.61
CA GLU A 253 -13.62 -3.77 -11.83
C GLU A 253 -13.59 -5.30 -11.79
N GLY A 254 -12.63 -5.93 -12.46
CA GLY A 254 -12.47 -7.40 -12.47
C GLY A 254 -12.16 -8.02 -11.11
N TYR A 255 -11.64 -7.24 -10.15
CA TYR A 255 -11.45 -7.71 -8.76
C TYR A 255 -12.53 -7.21 -7.79
N SER A 256 -13.55 -6.49 -8.29
CA SER A 256 -14.70 -6.00 -7.53
C SER A 256 -15.98 -6.75 -7.89
N GLU A 257 -15.84 -7.99 -8.37
CA GLU A 257 -16.94 -8.89 -8.75
C GLU A 257 -17.17 -9.99 -7.71
N PHE A 258 -18.36 -10.60 -7.76
CA PHE A 258 -18.66 -11.80 -6.98
C PHE A 258 -17.94 -13.01 -7.57
N SER A 259 -17.37 -13.85 -6.69
CA SER A 259 -16.86 -15.15 -7.10
C SER A 259 -17.99 -16.18 -7.21
N LYS A 260 -17.73 -17.32 -7.85
CA LYS A 260 -18.69 -18.43 -7.88
C LYS A 260 -18.97 -18.91 -6.45
N GLN A 261 -20.24 -19.25 -6.16
CA GLN A 261 -20.65 -19.73 -4.83
C GLN A 261 -19.86 -20.97 -4.37
N SER A 262 -19.49 -21.85 -5.30
CA SER A 262 -18.69 -23.05 -5.03
C SER A 262 -17.29 -22.74 -4.49
N GLN A 263 -16.77 -21.52 -4.71
CA GLN A 263 -15.44 -21.10 -4.25
C GLN A 263 -15.47 -20.45 -2.87
N TRP A 264 -16.64 -20.12 -2.31
CA TRP A 264 -16.72 -19.32 -1.08
C TRP A 264 -16.06 -19.98 0.14
N LEU A 265 -16.14 -21.31 0.24
CA LEU A 265 -15.46 -22.03 1.32
C LEU A 265 -13.94 -21.99 1.15
N ASP A 266 -13.44 -22.24 -0.05
CA ASP A 266 -12.00 -22.18 -0.35
C ASP A 266 -11.45 -20.76 -0.14
N ASN A 267 -12.21 -19.76 -0.58
CA ASN A 267 -11.91 -18.34 -0.36
C ASN A 267 -11.78 -18.04 1.14
N PHE A 268 -12.73 -18.49 1.96
CA PHE A 268 -12.69 -18.32 3.41
C PHE A 268 -11.47 -19.02 4.03
N LEU A 269 -11.22 -20.28 3.67
CA LEU A 269 -10.10 -21.06 4.19
C LEU A 269 -8.74 -20.48 3.76
N SER A 270 -8.66 -19.82 2.60
CA SER A 270 -7.45 -19.17 2.11
C SER A 270 -6.97 -18.00 2.98
N PHE A 271 -7.81 -17.47 3.88
CA PHE A 271 -7.42 -16.39 4.79
C PHE A 271 -6.21 -16.77 5.64
N VAL A 272 -6.20 -17.98 6.20
CA VAL A 272 -5.17 -18.43 7.15
C VAL A 272 -3.78 -18.48 6.51
N PRO A 273 -3.54 -19.21 5.40
CA PRO A 273 -2.23 -19.22 4.76
C PRO A 273 -1.83 -17.81 4.29
N GLN A 274 -2.75 -17.02 3.72
CA GLN A 274 -2.44 -15.69 3.23
C GLN A 274 -2.10 -14.68 4.33
N TRP A 275 -2.71 -14.82 5.52
CA TRP A 275 -2.31 -14.05 6.70
C TRP A 275 -0.85 -14.32 7.06
N PHE A 276 -0.45 -15.59 7.13
CA PHE A 276 0.93 -15.96 7.47
C PHE A 276 1.93 -15.55 6.38
N THR A 277 1.56 -15.62 5.11
CA THR A 277 2.37 -15.10 3.99
C THR A 277 2.69 -13.61 4.17
N LEU A 278 1.75 -12.80 4.67
CA LEU A 278 2.03 -11.38 4.93
C LEU A 278 3.07 -11.16 6.04
N PHE A 279 3.20 -12.08 6.99
CA PHE A 279 4.26 -12.03 8.00
C PHE A 279 5.56 -12.70 7.53
N GLY A 280 5.64 -13.09 6.25
CA GLY A 280 6.83 -13.67 5.63
C GLY A 280 7.08 -15.10 6.09
N VAL A 281 6.01 -15.83 6.42
CA VAL A 281 6.12 -17.25 6.79
C VAL A 281 6.36 -18.08 5.52
N GLU A 282 7.49 -18.77 5.48
CA GLU A 282 7.96 -19.56 4.34
C GLU A 282 8.34 -20.97 4.82
N VAL A 283 7.32 -21.83 4.97
CA VAL A 283 7.52 -23.20 5.44
C VAL A 283 7.58 -24.16 4.24
N GLY A 284 8.76 -24.72 4.00
CA GLY A 284 8.99 -25.75 2.99
C GLY A 284 8.68 -27.17 3.47
N SER A 285 8.34 -28.07 2.53
CA SER A 285 8.17 -29.49 2.83
C SER A 285 9.47 -30.09 3.39
N GLY A 286 9.38 -30.81 4.51
CA GLY A 286 10.55 -31.41 5.19
C GLY A 286 11.35 -30.46 6.08
N MET A 287 10.97 -29.19 6.22
CA MET A 287 11.60 -28.27 7.16
C MET A 287 11.40 -28.74 8.60
N LEU A 288 12.49 -28.93 9.33
CA LEU A 288 12.47 -29.34 10.74
C LEU A 288 12.11 -28.16 11.62
N ILE A 289 11.09 -28.29 12.47
CA ILE A 289 10.62 -27.24 13.40
C ILE A 289 11.74 -26.77 14.35
N TYR A 290 12.66 -27.67 14.75
CA TYR A 290 13.75 -27.37 15.68
C TYR A 290 15.03 -26.87 15.00
N SER A 291 15.05 -26.76 13.67
CA SER A 291 16.16 -26.10 12.96
C SER A 291 16.16 -24.59 13.21
N CYS A 292 17.28 -23.90 12.97
CA CYS A 292 17.33 -22.45 13.13
C CYS A 292 16.28 -21.73 12.27
N GLU A 293 16.12 -22.16 11.01
CA GLU A 293 15.09 -21.64 10.09
C GLU A 293 13.69 -21.97 10.60
N GLY A 294 13.43 -23.22 10.96
CA GLY A 294 12.13 -23.65 11.50
C GLY A 294 11.71 -22.89 12.77
N ILE A 295 12.66 -22.55 13.66
CA ILE A 295 12.39 -21.73 14.84
C ILE A 295 12.00 -20.30 14.45
N ILE A 296 12.67 -19.69 13.46
CA ILE A 296 12.31 -18.35 12.97
C ILE A 296 10.90 -18.36 12.38
N GLU A 297 10.56 -19.35 11.56
CA GLU A 297 9.22 -19.49 10.99
C GLU A 297 8.16 -19.72 12.07
N LEU A 298 8.46 -20.57 13.07
CA LEU A 298 7.59 -20.77 14.22
C LEU A 298 7.36 -19.48 15.02
N LEU A 299 8.41 -18.68 15.22
CA LEU A 299 8.30 -17.37 15.88
C LEU A 299 7.41 -16.40 15.08
N LYS A 300 7.56 -16.33 13.76
CA LYS A 300 6.68 -15.53 12.88
C LYS A 300 5.22 -15.98 13.01
N ILE A 301 4.96 -17.30 13.01
CA ILE A 301 3.62 -17.86 13.18
C ILE A 301 3.02 -17.48 14.54
N ILE A 302 3.72 -17.78 15.64
CA ILE A 302 3.23 -17.50 17.00
C ILE A 302 2.98 -16.00 17.20
N CYS A 303 3.93 -15.16 16.76
CA CYS A 303 3.82 -13.73 16.98
C CYS A 303 2.74 -13.08 16.09
N SER A 304 2.57 -13.54 14.85
CA SER A 304 1.50 -13.04 13.97
C SER A 304 0.11 -13.49 14.41
N LEU A 305 -0.02 -14.65 15.08
CA LEU A 305 -1.26 -15.06 15.75
C LEU A 305 -1.65 -14.09 16.86
N VAL A 306 -0.69 -13.56 17.63
CA VAL A 306 -0.98 -12.53 18.64
C VAL A 306 -1.53 -11.27 17.98
N VAL A 307 -0.94 -10.83 16.86
CA VAL A 307 -1.45 -9.69 16.09
C VAL A 307 -2.88 -9.94 15.58
N LEU A 308 -3.21 -11.16 15.18
CA LEU A 308 -4.55 -11.54 14.72
C LEU A 308 -5.59 -11.61 15.86
N ILE A 309 -5.20 -12.17 17.01
CA ILE A 309 -6.12 -12.50 18.11
C ILE A 309 -6.43 -11.29 19.00
N VAL A 310 -5.46 -10.38 19.22
CA VAL A 310 -5.66 -9.23 20.11
C VAL A 310 -6.87 -8.36 19.72
N PRO A 311 -7.11 -8.01 18.44
CA PRO A 311 -8.31 -7.30 18.04
C PRO A 311 -9.62 -8.02 18.41
N ILE A 312 -9.65 -9.35 18.30
CA ILE A 312 -10.80 -10.17 18.69
C ILE A 312 -11.01 -10.08 20.21
N ILE A 313 -9.95 -10.23 21.00
CA ILE A 313 -10.00 -10.07 22.46
C ILE A 313 -10.50 -8.68 22.84
N MET A 314 -9.99 -7.62 22.21
CA MET A 314 -10.43 -6.25 22.47
C MET A 314 -11.91 -6.05 22.11
N THR A 315 -12.39 -6.68 21.04
CA THR A 315 -13.80 -6.65 20.65
C THR A 315 -14.68 -7.35 21.70
N ILE A 316 -14.28 -8.52 22.19
CA ILE A 316 -14.98 -9.22 23.29
C ILE A 316 -14.96 -8.38 24.58
N MET A 317 -13.83 -7.71 24.85
CA MET A 317 -13.64 -6.84 26.00
C MET A 317 -14.18 -5.42 25.80
N TYR A 318 -14.93 -5.14 24.73
CA TYR A 318 -15.35 -3.78 24.33
C TYR A 318 -15.89 -2.94 25.50
N ASN A 319 -16.73 -3.53 26.34
CA ASN A 319 -17.36 -2.85 27.48
C ASN A 319 -16.38 -2.44 28.59
N LYS A 320 -15.17 -3.02 28.65
CA LYS A 320 -14.11 -2.67 29.62
C LYS A 320 -13.34 -1.40 29.23
N PHE A 321 -13.45 -0.95 27.98
CA PHE A 321 -12.78 0.27 27.53
C PHE A 321 -13.67 1.48 27.79
N GLU A 322 -13.24 2.38 28.66
CA GLU A 322 -14.00 3.58 29.04
C GLU A 322 -13.76 4.75 28.07
N THR A 323 -12.55 4.85 27.51
CA THR A 323 -12.18 5.95 26.61
C THR A 323 -12.73 5.73 25.21
N ILE A 324 -13.38 6.75 24.65
CA ILE A 324 -13.95 6.72 23.29
C ILE A 324 -12.92 6.37 22.20
N ALA A 325 -11.65 6.75 22.38
CA ALA A 325 -10.56 6.41 21.47
C ALA A 325 -10.40 4.91 21.23
N TYR A 326 -10.43 4.11 22.30
CA TYR A 326 -10.33 2.65 22.20
C TYR A 326 -11.56 2.07 21.52
N ARG A 327 -12.75 2.53 21.93
CA ARG A 327 -14.01 2.05 21.35
C ARG A 327 -14.10 2.32 19.85
N LEU A 328 -13.75 3.54 19.41
CA LEU A 328 -13.77 3.89 17.99
C LEU A 328 -12.74 3.09 17.19
N MET A 329 -11.51 2.93 17.69
CA MET A 329 -10.50 2.13 16.97
C MET A 329 -10.91 0.66 16.86
N ILE A 330 -11.43 0.05 17.93
CA ILE A 330 -11.93 -1.34 17.91
C ILE A 330 -13.02 -1.47 16.84
N LEU A 331 -14.05 -0.62 16.90
CA LEU A 331 -15.16 -0.68 15.96
C LEU A 331 -14.73 -0.40 14.52
N THR A 332 -13.85 0.58 14.29
CA THR A 332 -13.32 0.86 12.95
C THR A 332 -12.57 -0.34 12.39
N HIS A 333 -11.70 -0.98 13.19
CA HIS A 333 -11.05 -2.22 12.79
C HIS A 333 -12.08 -3.32 12.49
N SER A 334 -13.05 -3.57 13.38
CA SER A 334 -14.05 -4.62 13.20
C SER A 334 -14.87 -4.43 11.92
N PHE A 335 -15.34 -3.21 11.64
CA PHE A 335 -16.10 -2.92 10.41
C PHE A 335 -15.22 -3.00 9.16
N MET A 336 -13.99 -2.50 9.21
CA MET A 336 -13.05 -2.62 8.09
C MET A 336 -12.74 -4.08 7.77
N THR A 337 -12.43 -4.88 8.80
CA THR A 337 -12.20 -6.32 8.67
C THR A 337 -13.42 -7.02 8.10
N ALA A 338 -14.63 -6.70 8.59
CA ALA A 338 -15.86 -7.27 8.05
C ALA A 338 -16.04 -6.95 6.56
N LEU A 339 -15.88 -5.68 6.15
CA LEU A 339 -16.04 -5.28 4.75
C LEU A 339 -14.99 -5.93 3.83
N ILE A 340 -13.73 -6.00 4.26
CA ILE A 340 -12.67 -6.69 3.50
C ILE A 340 -12.98 -8.19 3.40
N LEU A 341 -13.42 -8.83 4.50
CA LEU A 341 -13.77 -10.25 4.49
C LEU A 341 -15.00 -10.56 3.64
N LEU A 342 -15.97 -9.64 3.52
CA LEU A 342 -17.08 -9.80 2.58
C LEU A 342 -16.57 -9.92 1.14
N GLY A 343 -15.71 -9.01 0.70
CA GLY A 343 -15.11 -9.09 -0.64
C GLY A 343 -14.09 -10.23 -0.80
N TRP A 344 -13.48 -10.70 0.30
CA TRP A 344 -12.57 -11.83 0.33
C TRP A 344 -13.28 -13.17 0.11
N VAL A 345 -14.36 -13.40 0.85
CA VAL A 345 -15.11 -14.66 0.84
C VAL A 345 -16.03 -14.74 -0.37
N PHE A 346 -16.80 -13.67 -0.60
CA PHE A 346 -17.85 -13.66 -1.63
C PHE A 346 -17.41 -13.07 -2.97
N GLY A 347 -16.25 -12.41 -3.00
CA GLY A 347 -15.69 -11.80 -4.20
C GLY A 347 -14.31 -12.33 -4.55
N SER A 348 -13.63 -11.61 -5.43
CA SER A 348 -12.31 -11.98 -5.96
C SER A 348 -11.13 -11.38 -5.18
N LEU A 349 -11.35 -10.85 -3.95
CA LEU A 349 -10.26 -10.20 -3.20
C LEU A 349 -9.19 -11.19 -2.71
N ASN A 350 -9.50 -12.47 -2.53
CA ASN A 350 -8.55 -13.49 -2.06
C ASN A 350 -7.45 -13.84 -3.07
N THR A 351 -7.50 -13.35 -4.31
CA THR A 351 -6.45 -13.63 -5.31
C THR A 351 -5.10 -13.00 -4.96
N ALA A 352 -5.04 -12.16 -3.93
CA ALA A 352 -3.87 -11.43 -3.52
C ALA A 352 -3.83 -11.22 -2.00
N CYS A 353 -2.79 -11.73 -1.33
CA CYS A 353 -2.68 -11.66 0.13
C CYS A 353 -2.56 -10.23 0.65
N TRP A 354 -1.91 -9.34 -0.10
CA TRP A 354 -1.69 -7.95 0.27
C TRP A 354 -2.97 -7.13 0.45
N ARG A 355 -4.13 -7.64 -0.01
CA ARG A 355 -5.43 -7.01 0.24
C ARG A 355 -5.83 -7.05 1.72
N LEU A 356 -5.20 -7.91 2.53
CA LEU A 356 -5.37 -7.95 3.99
C LEU A 356 -4.46 -6.96 4.74
N SER A 357 -3.55 -6.25 4.06
CA SER A 357 -2.60 -5.35 4.73
C SER A 357 -3.23 -4.22 5.56
N PRO A 358 -4.43 -3.66 5.24
CA PRO A 358 -5.09 -2.72 6.14
C PRO A 358 -5.50 -3.39 7.48
N ILE A 359 -5.92 -4.65 7.44
CA ILE A 359 -6.23 -5.44 8.64
C ILE A 359 -4.97 -5.61 9.46
N VAL A 360 -3.85 -6.01 8.85
CA VAL A 360 -2.54 -6.11 9.54
C VAL A 360 -2.19 -4.80 10.25
N GLY A 361 -2.22 -3.67 9.54
CA GLY A 361 -1.81 -2.39 10.10
C GLY A 361 -2.70 -1.92 11.26
N THR A 362 -4.02 -2.05 11.14
CA THR A 362 -4.93 -1.70 12.25
C THR A 362 -4.87 -2.69 13.41
N SER A 363 -4.61 -3.98 13.15
CA SER A 363 -4.34 -4.98 14.19
C SER A 363 -3.11 -4.63 15.02
N VAL A 364 -2.02 -4.20 14.38
CA VAL A 364 -0.81 -3.73 15.08
C VAL A 364 -1.12 -2.52 15.96
N ILE A 365 -1.88 -1.54 15.44
CA ILE A 365 -2.32 -0.38 16.24
C ILE A 365 -3.12 -0.83 17.46
N LEU A 366 -4.07 -1.77 17.31
CA LEU A 366 -4.83 -2.32 18.42
C LEU A 366 -3.94 -3.07 19.43
N CYS A 367 -2.92 -3.80 18.99
CA CYS A 367 -1.96 -4.43 19.89
C CYS A 367 -1.20 -3.41 20.75
N ILE A 368 -0.73 -2.31 20.14
CA ILE A 368 -0.08 -1.20 20.86
C ILE A 368 -1.04 -0.57 21.87
N MET A 369 -2.29 -0.34 21.46
CA MET A 369 -3.32 0.22 22.33
C MET A 369 -3.60 -0.73 23.51
N PHE A 370 -3.75 -2.02 23.26
CA PHE A 370 -4.04 -2.99 24.31
C PHE A 370 -2.89 -3.12 25.31
N ALA A 371 -1.65 -3.17 24.83
CA ALA A 371 -0.46 -3.14 25.67
C ALA A 371 -0.44 -1.89 26.56
N LYS A 372 -0.75 -0.72 26.01
CA LYS A 372 -0.86 0.52 26.81
C LYS A 372 -1.97 0.44 27.85
N TRP A 373 -3.16 -0.03 27.49
CA TRP A 373 -4.28 -0.13 28.41
C TRP A 373 -3.97 -1.05 29.59
N ILE A 374 -3.32 -2.19 29.33
CA ILE A 374 -2.84 -3.12 30.36
C ILE A 374 -1.79 -2.46 31.26
N TYR A 375 -0.82 -1.76 30.66
CA TYR A 375 0.24 -1.06 31.38
C TYR A 375 -0.34 -0.03 32.37
N ASP A 376 -1.33 0.74 31.92
CA ASP A 376 -1.97 1.77 32.75
C ASP A 376 -2.79 1.17 33.91
N LYS A 377 -3.44 0.01 33.71
CA LYS A 377 -4.26 -0.65 34.74
C LYS A 377 -3.45 -1.33 35.84
N LYS A 378 -2.13 -1.57 35.66
CA LYS A 378 -1.17 -2.20 36.60
C LYS A 378 -1.49 -3.62 37.11
N GLN A 379 -2.74 -4.07 37.06
CA GLN A 379 -3.22 -5.36 37.58
C GLN A 379 -2.87 -6.55 36.67
N TYR A 380 -2.65 -6.31 35.37
CA TYR A 380 -2.49 -7.36 34.35
C TYR A 380 -1.05 -7.47 33.81
N HIS A 381 -0.04 -7.27 34.66
CA HIS A 381 1.36 -7.14 34.22
C HIS A 381 1.90 -8.36 33.44
N ARG A 382 1.38 -9.58 33.66
CA ARG A 382 1.78 -10.77 32.88
C ARG A 382 1.23 -10.72 31.46
N MET A 383 0.01 -10.23 31.27
CA MET A 383 -0.61 -10.07 29.95
C MET A 383 0.10 -9.01 29.11
N PHE A 384 0.74 -8.04 29.75
CA PHE A 384 1.59 -7.06 29.07
C PHE A 384 2.70 -7.74 28.27
N ALA A 385 3.43 -8.65 28.90
CA ALA A 385 4.53 -9.38 28.28
C ALA A 385 4.05 -10.26 27.10
N ILE A 386 2.87 -10.88 27.23
CA ILE A 386 2.26 -11.73 26.17
C ILE A 386 2.00 -10.93 24.88
N ILE A 387 1.80 -9.62 24.95
CA ILE A 387 1.56 -8.78 23.77
C ILE A 387 2.84 -8.11 23.29
N VAL A 388 3.61 -7.53 24.20
CA VAL A 388 4.79 -6.73 23.84
C VAL A 388 5.93 -7.60 23.32
N ILE A 389 6.19 -8.77 23.91
CA ILE A 389 7.28 -9.65 23.46
C ILE A 389 7.07 -10.08 22.00
N PRO A 390 5.88 -10.56 21.57
CA PRO A 390 5.63 -10.83 20.16
C PRO A 390 5.85 -9.64 19.22
N ILE A 391 5.40 -8.44 19.62
CA ILE A 391 5.62 -7.22 18.82
C ILE A 391 7.12 -6.96 18.67
N GLU A 392 7.88 -7.03 19.75
CA GLU A 392 9.34 -6.81 19.74
C GLU A 392 10.07 -7.89 18.92
N ILE A 393 9.66 -9.15 19.01
CA ILE A 393 10.21 -10.24 18.19
C ILE A 393 9.98 -9.95 16.70
N LEU A 394 8.76 -9.56 16.30
CA LEU A 394 8.47 -9.21 14.91
C LEU A 394 9.28 -8.00 14.44
N MET A 395 9.47 -6.99 15.29
CA MET A 395 10.32 -5.83 15.00
C MET A 395 11.79 -6.24 14.79
N ILE A 396 12.31 -7.15 15.62
CA ILE A 396 13.68 -7.68 15.51
C ILE A 396 13.82 -8.51 14.23
N ILE A 397 12.88 -9.42 13.95
CA ILE A 397 12.88 -10.24 12.73
C ILE A 397 12.85 -9.35 11.49
N SER A 398 11.99 -8.33 11.45
CA SER A 398 11.96 -7.38 10.33
C SER A 398 13.28 -6.62 10.18
N THR A 399 13.84 -6.14 11.29
CA THR A 399 15.12 -5.42 11.29
C THR A 399 16.26 -6.29 10.74
N ILE A 400 16.40 -7.51 11.28
CA ILE A 400 17.42 -8.46 10.83
C ILE A 400 17.17 -8.85 9.38
N GLY A 401 15.90 -9.07 9.00
CA GLY A 401 15.50 -9.39 7.64
C GLY A 401 15.99 -8.32 6.66
N ILE A 402 15.71 -7.04 6.93
CA ILE A 402 16.15 -5.93 6.08
C ILE A 402 17.67 -5.80 6.05
N LEU A 403 18.35 -5.92 7.20
CA LEU A 403 19.81 -5.79 7.26
C LEU A 403 20.56 -6.96 6.61
N LYS A 404 19.92 -8.14 6.48
CA LYS A 404 20.45 -9.31 5.80
C LYS A 404 20.15 -9.33 4.31
N ILE A 405 19.30 -8.44 3.80
CA ILE A 405 19.13 -8.30 2.36
C ILE A 405 20.48 -7.85 1.82
N ASN A 406 21.15 -8.75 1.09
CA ASN A 406 22.35 -8.37 0.37
C ASN A 406 21.96 -7.29 -0.64
N ASN A 407 22.77 -6.24 -0.78
CA ASN A 407 22.61 -5.23 -1.83
C ASN A 407 22.77 -5.80 -3.26
N THR A 408 23.00 -7.11 -3.39
CA THR A 408 22.92 -7.81 -4.67
C THR A 408 21.49 -7.74 -5.17
N ARG A 409 21.32 -7.12 -6.33
CA ARG A 409 20.04 -6.98 -7.02
C ARG A 409 19.46 -8.38 -7.27
N SER A 410 18.14 -8.52 -7.28
CA SER A 410 17.54 -9.79 -7.70
C SER A 410 18.06 -10.18 -9.09
N GLU A 411 18.19 -11.48 -9.37
CA GLU A 411 18.64 -11.95 -10.69
C GLU A 411 17.81 -11.35 -11.84
N SER A 412 16.50 -11.19 -11.60
CA SER A 412 15.59 -10.53 -12.54
C SER A 412 15.96 -9.06 -12.81
N ASN A 413 16.32 -8.29 -11.78
CA ASN A 413 16.71 -6.89 -11.95
C ASN A 413 18.10 -6.75 -12.57
N GLN A 414 19.01 -7.67 -12.28
CA GLN A 414 20.31 -7.70 -12.95
C GLN A 414 20.15 -7.93 -14.46
N ALA A 415 19.26 -8.83 -14.88
CA ALA A 415 18.97 -9.05 -16.28
C ALA A 415 18.35 -7.81 -16.95
N LEU A 416 17.45 -7.10 -16.27
CA LEU A 416 16.86 -5.85 -16.80
C LEU A 416 17.91 -4.75 -16.99
N GLU A 417 18.88 -4.66 -16.09
CA GLU A 417 19.96 -3.67 -16.20
C GLU A 417 20.94 -3.97 -17.31
N ASN A 418 21.32 -5.24 -17.49
CA ASN A 418 22.12 -5.64 -18.64
C ASN A 418 21.40 -5.34 -19.97
N VAL A 419 20.07 -5.49 -20.00
CA VAL A 419 19.25 -5.07 -21.13
C VAL A 419 19.29 -3.55 -21.32
N ILE A 420 19.13 -2.75 -20.25
CA ILE A 420 19.24 -1.29 -20.30
C ILE A 420 20.60 -0.87 -20.86
N ASP A 421 21.70 -1.39 -20.30
CA ASP A 421 23.06 -1.14 -20.77
C ASP A 421 23.23 -1.48 -22.26
N THR A 422 22.60 -2.58 -22.71
CA THR A 422 22.65 -3.00 -24.11
C THR A 422 21.88 -2.04 -25.01
N LEU A 423 20.70 -1.58 -24.58
CA LEU A 423 19.88 -0.62 -25.32
C LEU A 423 20.61 0.72 -25.45
N GLU A 424 21.19 1.23 -24.36
CA GLU A 424 21.98 2.45 -24.34
C GLU A 424 23.22 2.37 -25.24
N LYS A 425 24.01 1.29 -25.14
CA LYS A 425 25.19 1.07 -26.01
C LYS A 425 24.84 1.03 -27.50
N ASN A 426 23.62 0.65 -27.84
CA ASN A 426 23.13 0.60 -29.21
C ASN A 426 22.34 1.85 -29.62
N ASN A 427 22.27 2.89 -28.77
CA ASN A 427 21.49 4.11 -28.99
C ASN A 427 19.98 3.88 -29.23
N LEU A 428 19.42 2.82 -28.62
CA LEU A 428 18.00 2.46 -28.74
C LEU A 428 17.20 3.12 -27.62
N GLN A 429 16.48 4.20 -27.95
CA GLN A 429 15.81 5.05 -26.96
C GLN A 429 14.31 4.79 -26.80
N TYR A 430 13.64 4.21 -27.81
CA TYR A 430 12.20 4.00 -27.77
C TYR A 430 11.82 2.62 -28.30
N GLY A 431 10.99 1.91 -27.56
CA GLY A 431 10.59 0.57 -27.94
C GLY A 431 9.39 0.04 -27.18
N TYR A 432 9.14 -1.25 -27.36
CA TYR A 432 7.98 -1.94 -26.87
C TYR A 432 8.36 -3.24 -26.19
N GLY A 433 7.67 -3.60 -25.12
CA GLY A 433 7.88 -4.85 -24.41
C GLY A 433 6.65 -5.23 -23.61
N THR A 434 6.57 -6.46 -23.13
CA THR A 434 5.42 -6.88 -22.31
C THR A 434 5.40 -6.17 -20.95
N PHE A 435 4.21 -6.12 -20.33
CA PHE A 435 3.95 -5.39 -19.08
C PHE A 435 5.01 -5.60 -18.00
N TRP A 436 5.50 -6.84 -17.85
CA TRP A 436 6.45 -7.22 -16.80
C TRP A 436 7.79 -6.51 -16.89
N ASN A 437 8.18 -6.04 -18.08
CA ASN A 437 9.49 -5.45 -18.32
C ASN A 437 9.41 -3.96 -18.70
N ALA A 438 8.38 -3.55 -19.45
CA ALA A 438 8.35 -2.24 -20.11
C ALA A 438 8.46 -1.03 -19.17
N ASN A 439 7.50 -0.88 -18.25
CA ASN A 439 7.51 0.26 -17.34
C ASN A 439 8.71 0.19 -16.36
N SER A 440 9.13 -1.02 -15.98
CA SER A 440 10.31 -1.24 -15.13
C SER A 440 11.58 -0.72 -15.79
N ILE A 441 11.81 -1.03 -17.07
CA ILE A 441 12.97 -0.56 -17.83
C ILE A 441 12.95 0.96 -17.98
N THR A 442 11.77 1.54 -18.30
CA THR A 442 11.62 2.99 -18.41
C THR A 442 12.03 3.69 -17.12
N LEU A 443 11.59 3.17 -15.98
CA LEU A 443 11.92 3.76 -14.69
C LEU A 443 13.39 3.53 -14.29
N LEU A 444 13.91 2.30 -14.48
CA LEU A 444 15.26 1.92 -14.06
C LEU A 444 16.35 2.60 -14.89
N SER A 445 16.04 2.98 -16.14
CA SER A 445 16.88 3.78 -17.03
C SER A 445 16.67 5.28 -16.87
N ASP A 446 15.95 5.73 -15.83
CA ASP A 446 15.67 7.15 -15.58
C ASP A 446 15.08 7.90 -16.80
N ASN A 447 14.23 7.21 -17.58
CA ASN A 447 13.59 7.68 -18.81
C ASN A 447 14.52 7.86 -20.03
N ASP A 448 15.79 7.44 -19.94
CA ASP A 448 16.73 7.43 -21.07
C ASP A 448 16.33 6.37 -22.13
N VAL A 449 15.73 5.26 -21.67
CA VAL A 449 15.17 4.22 -22.55
C VAL A 449 13.68 4.05 -22.26
N LYS A 450 12.84 4.42 -23.22
CA LYS A 450 11.38 4.37 -23.11
C LYS A 450 10.84 3.08 -23.69
N VAL A 451 10.33 2.19 -22.84
CA VAL A 451 9.68 0.95 -23.25
C VAL A 451 8.19 1.03 -22.93
N ARG A 452 7.34 0.76 -23.93
CA ARG A 452 5.88 0.85 -23.82
C ARG A 452 5.24 -0.53 -23.85
N CYS A 453 4.25 -0.74 -22.99
CA CYS A 453 3.64 -2.05 -22.80
C CYS A 453 2.98 -2.55 -24.09
N ILE A 454 3.17 -3.81 -24.44
CA ILE A 454 2.45 -4.46 -25.55
C ILE A 454 1.91 -5.82 -25.13
N ASN A 455 0.99 -6.33 -25.94
CA ASN A 455 0.65 -7.74 -25.95
C ASN A 455 1.39 -8.43 -27.10
N VAL A 456 1.79 -9.68 -26.87
CA VAL A 456 2.43 -10.55 -27.86
C VAL A 456 1.60 -11.83 -27.93
N ASN A 457 1.14 -12.18 -29.14
CA ASN A 457 0.34 -13.39 -29.38
C ASN A 457 0.51 -13.89 -30.82
N GLU A 458 -0.28 -14.90 -31.21
CA GLU A 458 -0.25 -15.51 -32.54
C GLU A 458 -0.58 -14.54 -33.69
N SER A 459 -1.31 -13.45 -33.41
CA SER A 459 -1.57 -12.38 -34.39
C SER A 459 -0.44 -11.34 -34.43
N GLY A 460 0.56 -11.42 -33.55
CA GLY A 460 1.73 -10.54 -33.52
C GLY A 460 1.74 -9.61 -32.30
N VAL A 461 2.14 -8.36 -32.51
CA VAL A 461 2.19 -7.34 -31.45
C VAL A 461 1.04 -6.34 -31.57
N SER A 462 0.48 -5.97 -30.42
CA SER A 462 -0.58 -4.96 -30.30
C SER A 462 -0.43 -4.10 -29.04
N PRO A 463 -0.96 -2.85 -29.04
CA PRO A 463 -1.01 -2.01 -27.86
C PRO A 463 -1.65 -2.72 -26.65
N ARG A 464 -1.10 -2.52 -25.47
CA ARG A 464 -1.73 -2.92 -24.20
C ARG A 464 -2.27 -1.69 -23.49
N ALA A 465 -3.55 -1.71 -23.16
CA ALA A 465 -4.17 -0.59 -22.45
C ALA A 465 -3.67 -0.48 -21.00
N TYR A 466 -3.59 -1.59 -20.26
CA TYR A 466 -3.29 -1.56 -18.82
C TYR A 466 -2.00 -0.80 -18.47
N GLN A 467 -2.11 0.23 -17.61
CA GLN A 467 -1.01 1.08 -17.14
C GLN A 467 -0.25 1.80 -18.27
N THR A 468 -0.98 2.34 -19.25
CA THR A 468 -0.40 2.95 -20.45
C THR A 468 -1.18 4.19 -20.92
N ASN A 469 -0.45 5.19 -21.46
CA ASN A 469 -1.02 6.27 -22.26
C ASN A 469 -1.13 5.85 -23.74
N ILE A 470 -2.31 5.98 -24.35
CA ILE A 470 -2.52 5.58 -25.76
C ILE A 470 -1.68 6.39 -26.75
N ASN A 471 -1.31 7.62 -26.40
CA ASN A 471 -0.52 8.47 -27.28
C ASN A 471 0.93 8.00 -27.39
N TRP A 472 1.41 7.15 -26.47
CA TRP A 472 2.75 6.57 -26.54
C TRP A 472 2.96 5.72 -27.81
N TYR A 473 1.92 5.14 -28.39
CA TYR A 473 2.04 4.32 -29.62
C TYR A 473 2.07 5.15 -30.90
N LYS A 474 1.77 6.45 -30.82
CA LYS A 474 1.73 7.38 -31.95
C LYS A 474 2.99 8.23 -32.06
N ASP A 475 3.96 8.05 -31.16
CA ASP A 475 5.18 8.83 -31.14
C ASP A 475 6.13 8.37 -32.26
N ASN A 476 6.25 9.19 -33.30
CA ASN A 476 7.11 8.97 -34.46
C ASN A 476 8.40 9.82 -34.43
N SER A 477 8.80 10.30 -33.25
CA SER A 477 9.94 11.21 -33.10
C SER A 477 11.30 10.51 -33.18
N TYR A 478 11.33 9.17 -33.20
CA TYR A 478 12.55 8.37 -33.14
C TYR A 478 12.89 7.77 -34.50
N LYS A 479 14.19 7.64 -34.78
CA LYS A 479 14.69 7.02 -36.03
C LYS A 479 14.58 5.50 -36.01
N GLU A 480 14.76 4.92 -34.84
CA GLU A 480 14.76 3.48 -34.62
C GLU A 480 13.85 3.15 -33.44
N TYR A 481 13.12 2.05 -33.60
CA TYR A 481 12.23 1.45 -32.61
C TYR A 481 12.72 0.04 -32.32
N PHE A 482 12.46 -0.47 -31.12
CA PHE A 482 12.75 -1.87 -30.81
C PHE A 482 11.58 -2.63 -30.19
N LEU A 483 11.55 -3.94 -30.39
CA LEU A 483 10.76 -4.89 -29.61
C LEU A 483 11.70 -5.64 -28.66
N LEU A 484 11.38 -5.61 -27.37
CA LEU A 484 12.04 -6.40 -26.34
C LEU A 484 11.16 -7.60 -25.98
N LEU A 485 11.66 -8.80 -26.28
CA LEU A 485 10.92 -10.05 -26.11
C LEU A 485 11.75 -11.06 -25.32
N LYS A 486 11.12 -11.79 -24.39
CA LYS A 486 11.70 -13.02 -23.81
C LYS A 486 11.75 -14.13 -24.85
N ALA A 487 12.43 -15.23 -24.53
CA ALA A 487 12.61 -16.35 -25.46
C ALA A 487 11.29 -16.95 -25.97
N ASP A 488 10.31 -17.13 -25.08
CA ASP A 488 8.97 -17.60 -25.44
C ASP A 488 8.20 -16.56 -26.27
N GLU A 489 8.22 -15.29 -25.84
CA GLU A 489 7.59 -14.18 -26.57
C GLU A 489 8.19 -13.98 -27.97
N TYR A 490 9.51 -14.17 -28.12
CA TYR A 490 10.21 -14.11 -29.41
C TYR A 490 9.75 -15.24 -30.33
N VAL A 491 9.64 -16.46 -29.82
CA VAL A 491 9.12 -17.60 -30.59
C VAL A 491 7.68 -17.32 -31.02
N THR A 492 6.81 -16.88 -30.11
CA THR A 492 5.43 -16.53 -30.43
C THR A 492 5.36 -15.45 -31.51
N TYR A 493 6.14 -14.37 -31.39
CA TYR A 493 6.14 -13.30 -32.38
C TYR A 493 6.70 -13.74 -33.74
N LYS A 494 7.78 -14.52 -33.75
CA LYS A 494 8.45 -14.99 -34.98
C LYS A 494 7.55 -15.85 -35.85
N TYR A 495 6.64 -16.60 -35.25
CA TYR A 495 5.66 -17.44 -35.95
C TYR A 495 4.27 -16.80 -36.02
N SER A 496 4.15 -15.50 -35.71
CA SER A 496 2.87 -14.79 -35.75
C SER A 496 2.45 -14.39 -37.16
N GLU A 497 1.15 -14.20 -37.35
CA GLU A 497 0.55 -13.79 -38.64
C GLU A 497 1.12 -12.46 -39.15
N ASN A 498 1.38 -11.51 -38.24
CA ASN A 498 1.89 -10.17 -38.55
C ASN A 498 3.37 -10.00 -38.16
N TYR A 499 4.16 -11.06 -38.30
CA TYR A 499 5.60 -10.98 -38.11
C TYR A 499 6.24 -10.05 -39.15
N VAL A 500 7.20 -9.25 -38.69
CA VAL A 500 7.99 -8.35 -39.53
C VAL A 500 9.46 -8.60 -39.24
N GLU A 501 10.23 -8.83 -40.30
CA GLU A 501 11.68 -9.03 -40.21
C GLU A 501 12.37 -7.76 -39.67
N PRO A 502 13.15 -7.85 -38.58
CA PRO A 502 13.86 -6.69 -38.05
C PRO A 502 15.09 -6.35 -38.90
N ILE A 503 15.51 -5.08 -38.87
CA ILE A 503 16.75 -4.65 -39.51
C ILE A 503 18.00 -5.11 -38.74
N LYS A 504 17.83 -5.42 -37.44
CA LYS A 504 18.89 -5.90 -36.55
C LYS A 504 18.27 -6.70 -35.39
N GLU A 505 18.87 -7.83 -35.06
CA GLU A 505 18.55 -8.62 -33.87
C GLU A 505 19.75 -8.57 -32.91
N ILE A 506 19.49 -8.30 -31.63
CA ILE A 506 20.49 -8.26 -30.56
C ILE A 506 20.02 -9.19 -29.44
N LYS A 507 20.92 -9.99 -28.88
CA LYS A 507 20.64 -10.82 -27.70
C LYS A 507 21.29 -10.21 -26.47
N SER A 508 20.53 -10.13 -25.38
CA SER A 508 21.01 -9.68 -24.07
C SER A 508 20.37 -10.54 -22.99
N ASP A 509 21.17 -11.33 -22.29
CA ASP A 509 20.69 -12.37 -21.37
C ASP A 509 19.57 -13.23 -21.99
N ASN A 510 18.41 -13.27 -21.35
CA ASN A 510 17.23 -14.03 -21.78
C ASN A 510 16.29 -13.23 -22.69
N TYR A 511 16.76 -12.11 -23.23
CA TYR A 511 15.97 -11.21 -24.07
C TYR A 511 16.52 -11.10 -25.50
N PHE A 512 15.57 -10.96 -26.43
CA PHE A 512 15.76 -10.64 -27.83
C PHE A 512 15.30 -9.21 -28.07
N ILE A 513 16.18 -8.39 -28.63
CA ILE A 513 15.92 -7.00 -29.01
C ILE A 513 15.88 -6.95 -30.53
N LEU A 514 14.69 -6.72 -31.09
CA LEU A 514 14.45 -6.64 -32.53
C LEU A 514 14.30 -5.18 -32.92
N VAL A 515 15.16 -4.67 -33.82
CA VAL A 515 15.21 -3.25 -34.19
C VAL A 515 14.52 -3.01 -35.52
N TYR A 516 13.81 -1.89 -35.62
CA TYR A 516 13.05 -1.43 -36.77
C TYR A 516 13.34 0.05 -37.04
N ASN A 517 13.29 0.47 -38.30
CA ASN A 517 13.47 1.88 -38.72
C ASN A 517 12.14 2.65 -38.82
N TYR A 518 11.05 2.08 -38.29
CA TYR A 518 9.73 2.69 -38.22
C TYR A 518 8.96 2.17 -37.02
N ASN A 519 7.91 2.90 -36.63
CA ASN A 519 7.06 2.55 -35.52
C ASN A 519 6.06 1.44 -35.91
N LEU A 520 6.23 0.25 -35.33
CA LEU A 520 5.38 -0.92 -35.60
C LEU A 520 3.90 -0.73 -35.20
N LEU A 521 3.59 0.26 -34.36
CA LEU A 521 2.27 0.46 -33.76
C LEU A 521 1.59 1.78 -34.18
N GLU A 522 2.19 2.55 -35.10
CA GLU A 522 1.69 3.87 -35.52
C GLU A 522 0.22 3.87 -35.98
N ASN A 523 -0.23 2.77 -36.59
CA ASN A 523 -1.57 2.61 -37.17
C ASN A 523 -2.42 1.53 -36.49
N LYS A 524 -2.06 1.10 -35.27
CA LYS A 524 -2.71 -0.01 -34.55
C LYS A 524 -3.49 0.41 -33.32
#